data_AF-A0A933E8W4-F1
#
_entry.id   AF-A0A933E8W4-F1
#
_cell.length_a   1.000
_cell.length_b   1.000
_cell.length_c   1.000
_cell.angle_alpha   90.00
_cell.angle_beta   90.00
_cell.angle_gamma   90.00
#
_symmetry.space_group_name_H-M   'P 1'
#
loop_
_entity.id
_entity.type
_entity.pdbx_description
1 polymer ?
#
loop_
_entity_poly.entity_id
_entity_poly.type
_entity_poly.pdbx_seq_one_letter_code
_entity_poly.pdbx_strand_id
1 'polypeptide(L)'
;MKKFLILAVVGAMLVPSAAVFAQETPKSSFDVSAQCEAMVTRSQERLTANETRHAKNIERMNKSIEKLKKFVEKAQTLGADTSTLEGDIAALESALVDLAADHQAVQDNLTAMTQVDCTTMTIEEYDNQIATAKTLFEAVKENIAVIKEIRQSIKSHVEVIFDAIQSSLNTETSS
;
A
#
# COMPACT_ATOMS: atom_id res chain seq x y z
N MET A 1 -19.89 17.66 -22.19
CA MET A 1 -19.77 16.19 -22.25
C MET A 1 -19.11 15.69 -20.96
N LYS A 2 -19.91 15.23 -19.98
CA LYS A 2 -19.48 14.88 -18.60
C LYS A 2 -19.00 13.41 -18.47
N LYS A 3 -18.06 12.97 -19.32
CA LYS A 3 -17.61 11.56 -19.32
C LYS A 3 -16.09 11.45 -19.47
N PHE A 4 -15.33 11.80 -18.44
CA PHE A 4 -13.94 11.33 -18.28
C PHE A 4 -13.69 10.90 -16.84
N LEU A 5 -14.38 9.82 -16.47
CA LEU A 5 -13.90 8.56 -15.90
C LEU A 5 -12.37 8.40 -15.61
N ILE A 6 -11.70 9.35 -14.96
CA ILE A 6 -10.29 9.19 -14.53
C ILE A 6 -10.17 8.89 -13.01
N LEU A 7 -11.25 9.07 -12.25
CA LEU A 7 -11.21 9.02 -10.78
C LEU A 7 -11.53 7.66 -10.12
N ALA A 8 -11.79 6.61 -10.90
CA ALA A 8 -12.20 5.31 -10.35
C ALA A 8 -11.03 4.34 -10.02
N VAL A 9 -9.79 4.68 -10.35
CA VAL A 9 -8.64 3.75 -10.16
C VAL A 9 -8.08 3.78 -8.73
N VAL A 10 -8.52 4.75 -7.93
CA VAL A 10 -7.85 5.14 -6.68
C VAL A 10 -8.69 4.70 -5.46
N GLY A 11 -9.44 3.61 -5.54
CA GLY A 11 -10.47 3.29 -4.54
C GLY A 11 -10.14 2.25 -3.48
N ALA A 12 -9.52 1.12 -3.82
CA ALA A 12 -9.49 0.00 -2.88
C ALA A 12 -8.27 -0.86 -3.13
N MET A 13 -7.28 -0.75 -2.25
CA MET A 13 -6.26 -1.76 -2.00
C MET A 13 -5.34 -1.23 -0.91
N LEU A 14 -4.82 -2.14 -0.10
CA LEU A 14 -3.95 -1.90 1.05
C LEU A 14 -4.72 -1.73 2.37
N VAL A 15 -5.30 -2.83 2.84
CA VAL A 15 -5.33 -3.10 4.28
C VAL A 15 -4.91 -4.56 4.46
N PRO A 16 -3.66 -4.84 4.88
CA PRO A 16 -3.40 -6.06 5.62
C PRO A 16 -4.20 -5.93 6.92
N SER A 17 -5.13 -6.84 7.16
CA SER A 17 -5.98 -6.81 8.35
C SER A 17 -5.10 -6.95 9.60
N ALA A 18 -4.74 -5.83 10.23
CA ALA A 18 -3.99 -5.79 11.49
C ALA A 18 -4.75 -6.46 12.67
N ALA A 19 -6.04 -6.78 12.46
CA ALA A 19 -6.95 -7.32 13.47
C ALA A 19 -6.61 -8.73 14.01
N VAL A 20 -5.58 -9.41 13.51
CA VAL A 20 -5.39 -10.86 13.80
C VAL A 20 -4.30 -11.17 14.84
N PHE A 21 -3.42 -10.22 15.18
CA PHE A 21 -2.49 -10.38 16.32
C PHE A 21 -3.04 -9.81 17.65
N ALA A 22 -4.30 -9.40 17.65
CA ALA A 22 -5.02 -8.88 18.81
C ALA A 22 -5.76 -9.97 19.59
N GLN A 23 -5.33 -11.23 19.52
CA GLN A 23 -5.88 -12.25 20.42
C GLN A 23 -5.19 -12.18 21.77
N GLU A 24 -5.99 -11.77 22.75
CA GLU A 24 -5.74 -11.82 24.18
C GLU A 24 -5.21 -13.19 24.59
N THR A 25 -4.15 -13.18 25.39
CA THR A 25 -3.55 -14.38 25.98
C THR A 25 -4.61 -15.13 26.81
N PRO A 26 -4.90 -16.42 26.52
CA PRO A 26 -5.75 -17.22 27.39
C PRO A 26 -4.98 -17.51 28.69
N LYS A 27 -5.50 -17.01 29.80
CA LYS A 27 -5.03 -17.31 31.16
C LYS A 27 -5.45 -18.73 31.57
N SER A 28 -4.74 -19.76 31.10
CA SER A 28 -4.53 -21.05 31.80
C SER A 28 -3.87 -22.06 30.86
N SER A 29 -2.74 -22.64 31.30
CA SER A 29 -1.83 -23.54 30.56
C SER A 29 -1.39 -23.02 29.19
N PHE A 30 -0.28 -22.26 29.17
CA PHE A 30 0.34 -21.80 27.93
C PHE A 30 0.99 -23.01 27.22
N ASP A 31 0.23 -23.65 26.33
CA ASP A 31 0.78 -24.65 25.42
C ASP A 31 1.48 -23.92 24.26
N VAL A 32 2.80 -23.74 24.41
CA VAL A 32 3.66 -23.06 23.43
C VAL A 32 3.60 -23.76 22.09
N SER A 33 3.56 -25.10 22.08
CA SER A 33 3.56 -25.91 20.87
C SER A 33 2.28 -25.64 20.07
N ALA A 34 1.12 -25.70 20.73
CA ALA A 34 -0.15 -25.42 20.08
C ALA A 34 -0.26 -23.97 19.55
N GLN A 35 0.29 -22.99 20.28
CA GLN A 35 0.31 -21.59 19.82
C GLN A 35 1.27 -21.36 18.66
N CYS A 36 2.43 -22.02 18.68
CA CYS A 36 3.38 -22.00 17.58
C CYS A 36 2.80 -22.64 16.32
N GLU A 37 2.14 -23.79 16.43
CA GLU A 37 1.49 -24.45 15.28
C GLU A 37 0.40 -23.58 14.66
N ALA A 38 -0.40 -22.90 15.50
CA ALA A 38 -1.39 -21.93 15.03
C ALA A 38 -0.73 -20.72 14.35
N MET A 39 0.40 -20.24 14.87
CA MET A 39 1.19 -19.18 14.26
C MET A 39 1.75 -19.60 12.90
N VAL A 40 2.39 -20.76 12.79
CA VAL A 40 2.91 -21.34 11.54
C VAL A 40 1.81 -21.43 10.49
N THR A 41 0.66 -22.02 10.86
CA THR A 41 -0.49 -22.18 9.96
C THR A 41 -0.99 -20.82 9.44
N ARG A 42 -1.18 -19.86 10.34
CA ARG A 42 -1.60 -18.49 9.96
C ARG A 42 -0.56 -17.78 9.09
N SER A 43 0.73 -17.99 9.36
CA SER A 43 1.81 -17.40 8.57
C SER A 43 1.79 -17.97 7.14
N GLN A 44 1.54 -19.27 6.97
CA GLN A 44 1.42 -19.91 5.67
C GLN A 44 0.24 -19.37 4.85
N GLU A 45 -0.93 -19.23 5.48
CA GLU A 45 -2.12 -18.62 4.85
C GLU A 45 -1.85 -17.18 4.40
N ARG A 46 -1.13 -16.42 5.23
CA ARG A 46 -0.78 -15.02 4.91
C ARG A 46 0.24 -14.91 3.82
N LEU A 47 1.26 -15.76 3.80
CA LEU A 47 2.30 -15.76 2.77
C LEU A 47 1.66 -15.94 1.39
N THR A 48 0.86 -16.99 1.24
CA THR A 48 0.13 -17.29 0.00
C THR A 48 -0.87 -16.19 -0.39
N ALA A 49 -1.61 -15.63 0.58
CA ALA A 49 -2.53 -14.53 0.31
C ALA A 49 -1.82 -13.22 -0.08
N ASN A 50 -0.66 -12.92 0.53
CA ASN A 50 0.07 -11.68 0.32
C ASN A 50 0.77 -11.66 -1.05
N GLU A 51 1.40 -12.75 -1.48
CA GLU A 51 2.09 -12.83 -2.78
C GLU A 51 1.17 -12.43 -3.94
N THR A 52 -0.03 -13.01 -3.99
CA THR A 52 -0.99 -12.74 -5.07
C THR A 52 -1.56 -11.32 -4.99
N ARG A 53 -1.78 -10.80 -3.78
CA ARG A 53 -2.36 -9.45 -3.59
C ARG A 53 -1.34 -8.37 -3.89
N HIS A 54 -0.10 -8.52 -3.43
CA HIS A 54 0.96 -7.55 -3.59
C HIS A 54 1.31 -7.32 -5.06
N ALA A 55 1.52 -8.40 -5.83
CA ALA A 55 1.81 -8.31 -7.26
C ALA A 55 0.72 -7.55 -8.03
N LYS A 56 -0.57 -7.86 -7.76
CA LYS A 56 -1.70 -7.16 -8.37
C LYS A 56 -1.79 -5.69 -7.95
N ASN A 57 -1.43 -5.36 -6.71
CA ASN A 57 -1.44 -3.99 -6.21
C ASN A 57 -0.36 -3.16 -6.90
N ILE A 58 0.87 -3.66 -6.97
CA ILE A 58 1.98 -3.00 -7.68
C ILE A 58 1.61 -2.76 -9.14
N GLU A 59 1.07 -3.78 -9.82
CA GLU A 59 0.66 -3.64 -11.23
C GLU A 59 -0.37 -2.51 -11.42
N ARG A 60 -1.36 -2.41 -10.54
CA ARG A 60 -2.38 -1.34 -10.59
C ARG A 60 -1.78 0.03 -10.30
N MET A 61 -0.83 0.13 -9.36
CA MET A 61 -0.18 1.39 -9.02
C MET A 61 0.71 1.88 -10.16
N ASN A 62 1.51 1.00 -10.76
CA ASN A 62 2.34 1.33 -11.93
C ASN A 62 1.48 1.81 -13.11
N LYS A 63 0.39 1.10 -13.42
CA LYS A 63 -0.58 1.55 -14.45
C LYS A 63 -1.21 2.91 -14.13
N SER A 64 -1.37 3.25 -12.86
CA SER A 64 -1.92 4.54 -12.45
C SER A 64 -0.89 5.65 -12.64
N ILE A 65 0.36 5.41 -12.26
CA ILE A 65 1.48 6.32 -12.48
C ILE A 65 1.69 6.59 -13.97
N GLU A 66 1.66 5.57 -14.82
CA GLU A 66 1.76 5.75 -16.28
C GLU A 66 0.64 6.64 -16.83
N LYS A 67 -0.59 6.48 -16.33
CA LYS A 67 -1.73 7.34 -16.73
C LYS A 67 -1.54 8.77 -16.25
N LEU A 68 -1.02 8.97 -15.04
CA LEU A 68 -0.72 10.30 -14.50
C LEU A 68 0.37 10.99 -15.32
N LYS A 69 1.44 10.28 -15.69
CA LYS A 69 2.50 10.82 -16.57
C LYS A 69 1.95 11.26 -17.93
N LYS A 70 1.11 10.43 -18.56
CA LYS A 70 0.43 10.80 -19.81
C LYS A 70 -0.52 12.00 -19.65
N PHE A 71 -1.18 12.12 -18.50
CA PHE A 71 -2.00 13.28 -18.19
C PHE A 71 -1.16 14.54 -18.07
N VAL A 72 -0.02 14.49 -17.36
CA VAL A 72 0.96 15.58 -17.24
C VAL A 72 1.41 16.04 -18.62
N GLU A 73 1.89 15.12 -19.47
CA GLU A 73 2.33 15.45 -20.84
C GLU A 73 1.25 16.21 -21.60
N LYS A 74 0.01 15.71 -21.57
CA LYS A 74 -1.12 16.36 -22.25
C LYS A 74 -1.46 17.72 -21.63
N ALA A 75 -1.45 17.86 -20.32
CA ALA A 75 -1.71 19.12 -19.63
C ALA A 75 -0.67 20.19 -19.98
N GLN A 76 0.61 19.80 -20.05
CA GLN A 76 1.71 20.66 -20.49
C GLN A 76 1.51 21.13 -21.94
N THR A 77 1.08 20.25 -22.86
CA THR A 77 0.77 20.68 -24.24
C THR A 77 -0.37 21.70 -24.33
N LEU A 78 -1.23 21.74 -23.30
CA LEU A 78 -2.34 22.69 -23.17
C LEU A 78 -1.95 23.93 -22.36
N GLY A 79 -0.67 24.09 -22.01
CA GLY A 79 -0.14 25.24 -21.28
C GLY A 79 -0.45 25.26 -19.79
N ALA A 80 -0.91 24.15 -19.21
CA ALA A 80 -1.14 24.05 -17.77
C ALA A 80 0.18 23.83 -17.00
N ASP A 81 0.28 24.42 -15.81
CA ASP A 81 1.37 24.13 -14.87
C ASP A 81 1.13 22.79 -14.19
N THR A 82 2.08 21.87 -14.33
CA THR A 82 2.04 20.51 -13.78
C THR A 82 3.09 20.25 -12.71
N SER A 83 3.89 21.25 -12.35
CA SER A 83 5.08 21.09 -11.50
C SER A 83 4.77 20.40 -10.17
N THR A 84 3.68 20.79 -9.50
CA THR A 84 3.23 20.17 -8.25
C THR A 84 2.78 18.73 -8.45
N LEU A 85 2.07 18.43 -9.55
CA LEU A 85 1.62 17.07 -9.85
C LEU A 85 2.80 16.13 -10.17
N GLU A 86 3.82 16.64 -10.86
CA GLU A 86 5.06 15.90 -11.12
C GLU A 86 5.80 15.58 -9.82
N GLY A 87 5.85 16.52 -8.88
CA GLY A 87 6.37 16.31 -7.53
C GLY A 87 5.61 15.22 -6.76
N ASP A 88 4.29 15.25 -6.80
CA ASP A 88 3.45 14.21 -6.16
C ASP A 88 3.64 12.82 -6.78
N ILE A 89 3.82 12.75 -8.11
CA ILE A 89 4.10 11.48 -8.80
C ILE A 89 5.44 10.92 -8.33
N ALA A 90 6.48 11.76 -8.22
CA ALA A 90 7.78 11.34 -7.73
C ALA A 90 7.72 10.87 -6.26
N ALA A 91 6.96 11.57 -5.42
CA ALA A 91 6.72 11.15 -4.04
C ALA A 91 5.99 9.80 -3.98
N LEU A 92 5.00 9.57 -4.85
CA LEU A 92 4.29 8.30 -4.93
C LEU A 92 5.22 7.15 -5.37
N GLU A 93 6.10 7.39 -6.34
CA GLU A 93 7.11 6.42 -6.78
C GLU A 93 8.08 6.06 -5.65
N SER A 94 8.54 7.06 -4.88
CA SER A 94 9.41 6.80 -3.72
C SER A 94 8.69 5.98 -2.64
N ALA A 95 7.47 6.38 -2.25
CA ALA A 95 6.70 5.68 -1.22
C ALA A 95 6.36 4.24 -1.64
N LEU A 96 6.26 3.97 -2.94
CA LEU A 96 6.09 2.62 -3.48
C LEU A 96 7.32 1.75 -3.32
N VAL A 97 8.52 2.32 -3.47
CA VAL A 97 9.78 1.62 -3.22
C VAL A 97 9.89 1.24 -1.74
N ASP A 98 9.59 2.17 -0.85
CA ASP A 98 9.61 1.93 0.61
C ASP A 98 8.59 0.86 1.01
N LEU A 99 7.36 0.93 0.47
CA LEU A 99 6.33 -0.09 0.71
C LEU A 99 6.75 -1.47 0.19
N ALA A 100 7.49 -1.54 -0.92
CA ALA A 100 7.99 -2.81 -1.45
C ALA A 100 9.06 -3.41 -0.52
N ALA A 101 9.94 -2.59 0.04
CA ALA A 101 10.94 -3.03 1.01
C ALA A 101 10.29 -3.58 2.29
N ASP A 102 9.32 -2.85 2.86
CA ASP A 102 8.59 -3.31 4.05
C ASP A 102 7.79 -4.59 3.79
N HIS A 103 7.18 -4.69 2.60
CA HIS A 103 6.47 -5.91 2.23
C HIS A 103 7.42 -7.11 2.10
N GLN A 104 8.61 -6.91 1.54
CA GLN A 104 9.64 -7.96 1.49
C GLN A 104 10.05 -8.39 2.90
N ALA A 105 10.27 -7.45 3.81
CA ALA A 105 10.58 -7.77 5.21
C ALA A 105 9.47 -8.58 5.89
N VAL A 106 8.19 -8.27 5.61
CA VAL A 106 7.05 -9.09 6.05
C VAL A 106 7.10 -10.49 5.44
N GLN A 107 7.40 -10.64 4.15
CA GLN A 107 7.50 -11.95 3.50
C GLN A 107 8.63 -12.79 4.07
N ASP A 108 9.79 -12.20 4.30
CA ASP A 108 10.95 -12.87 4.88
C ASP A 108 10.63 -13.34 6.31
N ASN A 109 10.01 -12.48 7.11
CA ASN A 109 9.58 -12.82 8.46
C ASN A 109 8.51 -13.93 8.47
N LEU A 110 7.49 -13.86 7.60
CA LEU A 110 6.49 -14.92 7.48
C LEU A 110 7.12 -16.25 7.05
N THR A 111 8.09 -16.22 6.13
CA THR A 111 8.84 -17.42 5.68
C THR A 111 9.67 -18.01 6.82
N ALA A 112 10.34 -17.18 7.63
CA ALA A 112 11.05 -17.65 8.80
C ALA A 112 10.08 -18.29 9.81
N MET A 113 8.93 -17.67 10.04
CA MET A 113 7.90 -18.18 10.97
C MET A 113 7.32 -19.53 10.53
N THR A 114 7.26 -19.84 9.23
CA THR A 114 6.74 -21.14 8.75
C THR A 114 7.76 -22.28 8.88
N GLN A 115 9.03 -21.95 9.14
CA GLN A 115 10.13 -22.91 9.28
C GLN A 115 10.46 -23.22 10.74
N VAL A 116 9.75 -22.62 11.70
CA VAL A 116 10.05 -22.82 13.12
C VAL A 116 9.65 -24.21 13.60
N ASP A 117 10.52 -24.82 14.39
CA ASP A 117 10.22 -26.03 15.16
C ASP A 117 9.42 -25.68 16.42
N CYS A 118 8.11 -25.97 16.38
CA CYS A 118 7.21 -25.73 17.49
C CYS A 118 7.44 -26.64 18.70
N THR A 119 8.16 -27.75 18.54
CA THR A 119 8.42 -28.69 19.64
C THR A 119 9.47 -28.19 20.61
N THR A 120 10.37 -27.33 20.15
CA THR A 120 11.50 -26.80 20.93
C THR A 120 11.40 -25.28 21.19
N MET A 121 10.45 -24.59 20.54
CA MET A 121 10.22 -23.17 20.73
C MET A 121 9.88 -22.82 22.19
N THR A 122 10.55 -21.80 22.71
CA THR A 122 10.27 -21.21 24.02
C THR A 122 9.21 -20.10 23.92
N ILE A 123 8.59 -19.75 25.06
CA ILE A 123 7.64 -18.62 25.15
C ILE A 123 8.29 -17.31 24.70
N GLU A 124 9.54 -17.08 25.10
CA GLU A 124 10.27 -15.85 24.76
C GLU A 124 10.52 -15.74 23.25
N GLU A 125 10.91 -16.84 22.60
CA GLU A 125 11.07 -16.89 21.15
C GLU A 125 9.75 -16.65 20.42
N TYR A 126 8.65 -17.25 20.90
CA TYR A 126 7.31 -17.01 20.37
C TYR A 126 6.92 -15.53 20.46
N ASP A 127 7.06 -14.93 21.64
CA ASP A 127 6.70 -13.53 21.88
C ASP A 127 7.55 -12.57 21.02
N ASN A 128 8.84 -12.87 20.85
CA ASN A 128 9.74 -12.11 19.98
C ASN A 128 9.35 -12.19 18.50
N GLN A 129 8.96 -13.36 18.01
CA GLN A 129 8.45 -13.54 16.64
C GLN A 129 7.18 -12.72 16.40
N ILE A 130 6.25 -12.76 17.35
CA ILE A 130 4.99 -12.01 17.27
C ILE A 130 5.24 -10.50 17.35
N ALA A 131 6.14 -10.05 18.22
CA ALA A 131 6.53 -8.65 18.33
C ALA A 131 7.17 -8.14 17.03
N THR A 132 8.08 -8.91 16.45
CA THR A 132 8.75 -8.59 15.17
C THR A 132 7.72 -8.49 14.04
N ALA A 133 6.82 -9.48 13.93
CA ALA A 133 5.74 -9.44 12.94
C ALA A 133 4.88 -8.18 13.10
N LYS A 134 4.46 -7.83 14.33
CA LYS A 134 3.65 -6.62 14.59
C LYS A 134 4.34 -5.36 14.10
N THR A 135 5.63 -5.17 14.42
CA THR A 135 6.41 -4.01 13.98
C THR A 135 6.45 -3.89 12.47
N LEU A 136 6.70 -5.00 11.76
CA LEU A 136 6.75 -5.02 10.29
C LEU A 136 5.39 -4.68 9.66
N PHE A 137 4.30 -5.19 10.23
CA PHE A 137 2.95 -4.86 9.76
C PHE A 137 2.56 -3.40 10.02
N GLU A 138 3.02 -2.80 11.11
CA GLU A 138 2.79 -1.37 11.36
C GLU A 138 3.60 -0.49 10.40
N ALA A 139 4.86 -0.85 10.06
CA ALA A 139 5.63 -0.14 9.03
C ALA A 139 4.91 -0.13 7.66
N VAL A 140 4.43 -1.31 7.22
CA VAL A 140 3.61 -1.42 6.02
C VAL A 140 2.37 -0.51 6.09
N LYS A 141 1.70 -0.45 7.23
CA LYS A 141 0.49 0.35 7.43
C LYS A 141 0.77 1.85 7.42
N GLU A 142 1.90 2.29 7.97
CA GLU A 142 2.35 3.68 7.92
C GLU A 142 2.63 4.09 6.47
N ASN A 143 3.38 3.29 5.71
CA ASN A 143 3.63 3.55 4.30
C ASN A 143 2.33 3.60 3.46
N ILE A 144 1.36 2.74 3.78
CA ILE A 144 0.03 2.80 3.17
C ILE A 144 -0.69 4.12 3.48
N ALA A 145 -0.55 4.65 4.70
CA ALA A 145 -1.15 5.93 5.08
C ALA A 145 -0.54 7.09 4.27
N VAL A 146 0.80 7.13 4.16
CA VAL A 146 1.52 8.10 3.32
C VAL A 146 1.04 8.04 1.86
N ILE A 147 0.94 6.84 1.28
CA ILE A 147 0.44 6.66 -0.08
C ILE A 147 -0.99 7.19 -0.25
N LYS A 148 -1.86 7.03 0.76
CA LYS A 148 -3.24 7.56 0.73
C LYS A 148 -3.25 9.08 0.70
N GLU A 149 -2.40 9.73 1.50
CA GLU A 149 -2.28 11.19 1.53
C GLU A 149 -1.77 11.74 0.18
N ILE A 150 -0.71 11.13 -0.36
CA ILE A 150 -0.17 11.50 -1.69
C ILE A 150 -1.25 11.36 -2.75
N ARG A 151 -2.05 10.28 -2.71
CA ARG A 151 -3.16 10.08 -3.67
C ARG A 151 -4.25 11.15 -3.56
N GLN A 152 -4.52 11.65 -2.36
CA GLN A 152 -5.46 12.75 -2.17
C GLN A 152 -4.90 14.06 -2.73
N SER A 153 -3.61 14.33 -2.53
CA SER A 153 -2.90 15.46 -3.13
C SER A 153 -2.96 15.41 -4.67
N ILE A 154 -2.59 14.27 -5.26
CA ILE A 154 -2.66 14.03 -6.71
C ILE A 154 -4.06 14.33 -7.24
N LYS A 155 -5.10 13.82 -6.56
CA LYS A 155 -6.48 14.06 -6.96
C LYS A 155 -6.79 15.57 -7.00
N SER A 156 -6.44 16.29 -5.95
CA SER A 156 -6.67 17.74 -5.85
C SER A 156 -5.93 18.49 -6.97
N HIS A 157 -4.67 18.16 -7.24
CA HIS A 157 -3.89 18.82 -8.28
C HIS A 157 -4.39 18.50 -9.70
N VAL A 158 -4.84 17.26 -9.95
CA VAL A 158 -5.49 16.90 -11.21
C VAL A 158 -6.77 17.71 -11.43
N GLU A 159 -7.59 17.91 -10.38
CA GLU A 159 -8.81 18.73 -10.46
C GLU A 159 -8.48 20.19 -10.78
N VAL A 160 -7.49 20.79 -10.11
CA VAL A 160 -7.03 22.16 -10.38
C VAL A 160 -6.54 22.33 -11.82
N ILE A 161 -5.72 21.40 -12.31
CA ILE A 161 -5.20 21.42 -13.68
C ILE A 161 -6.36 21.33 -14.68
N PHE A 162 -7.34 20.46 -14.41
CA PHE A 162 -8.49 20.29 -15.28
C PHE A 162 -9.33 21.58 -15.36
N ASP A 163 -9.59 22.22 -14.24
CA ASP A 163 -10.35 23.48 -14.17
C ASP A 163 -9.62 24.63 -14.89
N ALA A 164 -8.29 24.69 -14.76
CA ALA A 164 -7.46 25.66 -15.47
C ALA A 164 -7.54 25.49 -17.00
N ILE A 165 -7.40 24.24 -17.49
CA ILE A 165 -7.54 23.90 -18.92
C ILE A 165 -8.94 24.24 -19.43
N GLN A 166 -9.98 23.92 -18.66
CA GLN A 166 -11.34 24.21 -19.09
C GLN A 166 -11.62 25.71 -19.16
N SER A 167 -11.05 26.48 -18.23
CA SER A 167 -11.18 27.94 -18.20
C SER A 167 -10.51 28.58 -19.43
N SER A 168 -9.30 28.15 -19.80
CA SER A 168 -8.59 28.70 -20.97
C SER A 168 -9.31 28.44 -22.29
N LEU A 169 -9.89 27.24 -22.46
CA LEU A 169 -10.67 26.88 -23.65
C LEU A 169 -11.96 27.70 -23.81
N ASN A 170 -12.60 28.11 -22.71
CA ASN A 170 -13.82 28.92 -22.76
C ASN A 170 -13.53 30.41 -23.07
N THR A 171 -12.36 30.91 -22.69
CA THR A 171 -11.93 32.27 -23.02
C THR A 171 -11.60 32.45 -24.50
N GLU A 172 -10.98 31.47 -25.15
CA GLU A 172 -10.64 31.54 -26.58
C GLU A 172 -11.85 31.44 -27.52
N THR A 173 -12.96 30.87 -27.06
CA THR A 173 -14.20 30.73 -27.85
C THR A 173 -15.15 31.92 -27.75
N SER A 174 -14.87 32.85 -26.82
CA SER A 174 -15.68 34.05 -26.57
C SER A 174 -15.08 35.33 -27.14
N SER A 175 -13.90 35.24 -27.76
CA SER A 175 -13.13 36.31 -28.40
C SER A 175 -13.08 36.13 -29.91
#